data_AF-A0A1C5U4D5-F1
#
_entry.id   AF-A0A1C5U4D5-F1
#
_cell.length_a   1.000
_cell.length_b   1.000
_cell.length_c   1.000
_cell.angle_alpha   90.00
_cell.angle_beta   90.00
_cell.angle_gamma   90.00
#
_symmetry.space_group_name_H-M   'P 1'
#
loop_
_entity.id
_entity.type
_entity.pdbx_description
1 polymer ?
#
loop_
_entity_poly.entity_id
_entity_poly.type
_entity_poly.pdbx_seq_one_letter_code
_entity_poly.pdbx_strand_id
1 'polypeptide(L)'
;MNLETMVYYLIIVNVVGFLVYFLNYMLRTHTKGKQINILIYLISLAGGAAGMLAAVLLFDRKAVKENMMSRVWIICMLVIQVILFLLFRGQKTDAWNLDVNAFLEKHKILTIYLGVINIVTFLFFAIDKYRAVRNKSRIRIITLLGMAFAGGSVGALPGIYLLRHKTKKNYFTVGVPLMMVMQVLALFYAMNTGW
;
A
#
# COMPACT_ATOMS: atom_id res chain seq x y z
N MET A 1 22.38 -10.16 14.88
CA MET A 1 22.85 -9.04 14.02
C MET A 1 23.00 -7.83 14.92
N ASN A 2 24.18 -7.20 14.97
CA ASN A 2 24.38 -6.03 15.81
C ASN A 2 23.50 -4.86 15.31
N LEU A 3 22.98 -4.06 16.23
CA LEU A 3 22.12 -2.91 15.92
C LEU A 3 22.80 -1.98 14.90
N GLU A 4 24.12 -1.79 15.03
CA GLU A 4 24.90 -1.00 14.08
C GLU A 4 24.90 -1.59 12.67
N THR A 5 25.12 -2.91 12.54
CA THR A 5 25.08 -3.61 11.24
C THR A 5 23.71 -3.45 10.57
N MET A 6 22.62 -3.48 11.35
CA MET A 6 21.27 -3.26 10.84
C MET A 6 21.06 -1.83 10.32
N VAL A 7 21.56 -0.82 11.05
CA VAL A 7 21.45 0.59 10.65
C VAL A 7 22.25 0.85 9.38
N TYR A 8 23.49 0.36 9.28
CA TYR A 8 24.29 0.47 8.06
C TYR A 8 23.61 -0.19 6.85
N TYR A 9 23.05 -1.39 7.03
CA TYR A 9 22.28 -2.06 5.99
C TYR A 9 21.11 -1.19 5.51
N LEU A 10 20.30 -0.65 6.42
CA LEU A 10 19.15 0.19 6.07
C LEU A 10 19.57 1.47 5.35
N ILE A 11 20.66 2.11 5.76
CA ILE A 11 21.20 3.31 5.08
C ILE A 11 21.58 2.95 3.64
N ILE A 12 22.38 1.89 3.46
CA ILE A 12 22.86 1.46 2.13
C ILE A 12 21.68 1.12 1.21
N VAL A 13 20.73 0.31 1.68
CA VAL A 13 19.59 -0.12 0.86
C VAL A 13 18.68 1.06 0.51
N ASN A 14 18.54 2.07 1.39
CA ASN A 14 17.78 3.28 1.06
C ASN A 14 18.51 4.18 0.05
N VAL A 15 19.84 4.32 0.14
CA VAL A 15 20.63 5.03 -0.89
C VAL A 15 20.49 4.33 -2.25
N VAL A 16 20.62 3.00 -2.27
CA VAL A 16 20.42 2.20 -3.49
C VAL A 16 18.98 2.35 -4.01
N GLY A 17 17.98 2.29 -3.12
CA GLY A 17 16.58 2.49 -3.48
C GLY A 17 16.32 3.85 -4.12
N PHE A 18 16.89 4.92 -3.57
CA PHE A 18 16.81 6.27 -4.14
C PHE A 18 17.36 6.31 -5.56
N LEU A 19 18.58 5.78 -5.75
CA LEU A 19 19.25 5.76 -7.05
C LEU A 19 18.48 4.94 -8.09
N VAL A 20 17.97 3.76 -7.72
CA VAL A 20 17.19 2.93 -8.65
C VAL A 20 15.88 3.59 -9.05
N TYR A 21 15.17 4.24 -8.13
CA TYR A 21 13.96 4.96 -8.49
C TYR A 21 14.28 6.16 -9.39
N PHE A 22 15.36 6.89 -9.10
CA PHE A 22 15.82 8.00 -9.94
C PHE A 22 16.18 7.54 -11.37
N LEU A 23 16.91 6.42 -11.51
CA LEU A 23 17.20 5.83 -12.80
C LEU A 23 15.92 5.42 -13.54
N ASN A 24 14.94 4.84 -12.84
CA ASN A 24 13.66 4.50 -13.45
C ASN A 24 12.87 5.75 -13.88
N TYR A 25 12.94 6.84 -13.11
CA TYR A 25 12.38 8.13 -13.49
C TYR A 25 13.01 8.66 -14.78
N MET A 26 14.35 8.70 -14.85
CA MET A 26 15.11 9.12 -16.03
C MET A 26 14.82 8.25 -17.25
N LEU A 27 14.78 6.93 -17.08
CA LEU A 27 14.49 6.00 -18.16
C LEU A 27 13.12 6.26 -18.77
N ARG A 28 12.13 6.55 -17.91
CA ARG A 28 10.77 6.85 -18.36
C ARG A 28 10.66 8.22 -19.05
N THR A 29 11.40 9.24 -18.59
CA THR A 29 11.37 10.56 -19.24
C THR A 29 12.05 10.56 -20.60
N HIS A 30 13.09 9.74 -20.79
CA HIS A 30 13.89 9.73 -22.03
C HIS A 30 13.57 8.56 -22.98
N THR A 31 13.08 7.43 -22.50
CA THR A 31 12.77 6.25 -23.34
C THR A 31 11.34 5.78 -23.10
N LYS A 32 10.47 5.96 -24.10
CA LYS A 32 9.08 5.51 -24.02
C LYS A 32 9.02 3.99 -23.82
N GLY A 33 8.33 3.57 -22.76
CA GLY A 33 7.95 2.17 -22.53
C GLY A 33 8.97 1.30 -21.79
N LYS A 34 10.19 1.76 -21.51
CA LYS A 34 11.12 1.02 -20.63
C LYS A 34 10.86 1.39 -19.17
N GLN A 35 10.56 0.38 -18.36
CA GLN A 35 10.37 0.52 -16.90
C GLN A 35 11.09 -0.62 -16.20
N ILE A 36 11.81 -0.29 -15.12
CA ILE A 36 12.58 -1.25 -14.34
C ILE A 36 11.82 -1.56 -13.03
N ASN A 37 10.52 -1.81 -13.17
CA ASN A 37 9.61 -2.00 -12.05
C ASN A 37 10.01 -3.20 -11.16
N ILE A 38 10.56 -4.26 -11.74
CA ILE A 38 11.00 -5.45 -11.00
C ILE A 38 12.09 -5.08 -9.98
N LEU A 39 13.08 -4.26 -10.37
CA LEU A 39 14.12 -3.81 -9.45
C LEU A 39 13.56 -2.91 -8.35
N ILE A 40 12.60 -2.03 -8.67
CA ILE A 40 11.89 -1.22 -7.66
C ILE A 40 11.21 -2.14 -6.64
N TYR A 41 10.49 -3.18 -7.08
CA TYR A 41 9.78 -4.07 -6.17
C TYR A 41 10.72 -4.86 -5.27
N LEU A 42 11.82 -5.38 -5.81
CA LEU A 42 12.81 -6.15 -5.06
C LEU A 42 13.54 -5.29 -4.02
N ILE A 43 14.05 -4.12 -4.41
CA ILE A 43 14.79 -3.26 -3.49
C ILE A 43 13.84 -2.62 -2.47
N SER A 44 12.60 -2.33 -2.86
CA SER A 44 11.58 -1.88 -1.92
C SER A 44 11.32 -2.95 -0.86
N LEU A 45 11.21 -4.23 -1.24
CA LEU A 45 11.02 -5.35 -0.31
C LEU A 45 12.23 -5.53 0.63
N ALA A 46 13.45 -5.29 0.13
CA ALA A 46 14.69 -5.36 0.91
C ALA A 46 14.88 -4.22 1.95
N GLY A 47 14.01 -3.20 1.99
CA GLY A 47 14.13 -2.09 2.96
C GLY A 47 14.37 -0.71 2.34
N GLY A 48 14.42 -0.60 1.01
CA GLY A 48 14.76 0.64 0.30
C GLY A 48 13.59 1.60 0.07
N ALA A 49 12.41 1.32 0.65
CA ALA A 49 11.19 2.04 0.34
C ALA A 49 11.26 3.53 0.74
N ALA A 50 11.97 3.88 1.82
CA ALA A 50 12.08 5.27 2.26
C ALA A 50 12.93 6.13 1.31
N GLY A 51 14.07 5.60 0.84
CA GLY A 51 14.89 6.25 -0.18
C GLY A 51 14.16 6.40 -1.51
N MET A 52 13.40 5.38 -1.92
CA MET A 52 12.54 5.49 -3.11
C MET A 52 11.46 6.55 -2.94
N LEU A 53 10.81 6.63 -1.77
CA LEU A 53 9.80 7.65 -1.50
C LEU A 53 10.40 9.05 -1.56
N ALA A 54 11.61 9.26 -1.03
CA ALA A 54 12.33 10.53 -1.16
C ALA A 54 12.56 10.89 -2.63
N ALA A 55 12.99 9.95 -3.47
CA ALA A 55 13.16 10.18 -4.90
C ALA A 55 11.84 10.52 -5.61
N VAL A 56 10.72 9.86 -5.24
CA VAL A 56 9.38 10.19 -5.74
C VAL A 56 9.03 11.66 -5.43
N LEU A 57 9.23 12.10 -4.19
CA LEU A 57 8.86 13.45 -3.75
C LEU A 57 9.72 14.54 -4.42
N LEU A 58 10.99 14.26 -4.69
CA LEU A 58 11.91 15.20 -5.33
C LEU A 58 11.66 15.32 -6.84
N PHE A 59 11.56 14.20 -7.56
CA PHE A 59 11.61 14.20 -9.03
C PHE A 59 10.28 13.84 -9.69
N ASP A 60 9.48 12.97 -9.07
CA ASP A 60 8.25 12.44 -9.65
C ASP A 60 7.04 12.93 -8.85
N ARG A 61 6.69 14.22 -8.95
CA ARG A 61 5.53 14.77 -8.21
C ARG A 61 4.17 14.44 -8.84
N LYS A 62 4.12 14.16 -10.15
CA LYS A 62 2.86 13.94 -10.88
C LYS A 62 2.46 12.46 -10.95
N ALA A 63 1.32 12.13 -10.34
CA ALA A 63 0.75 10.78 -10.42
C ALA A 63 0.10 10.53 -11.80
N VAL A 64 0.73 9.66 -12.59
CA VAL A 64 0.30 9.24 -13.94
C VAL A 64 0.02 7.74 -13.92
N LYS A 65 -0.75 7.21 -14.88
CA LYS A 65 -1.10 5.77 -14.90
C LYS A 65 0.12 4.84 -14.90
N GLU A 66 1.23 5.30 -15.47
CA GLU A 66 2.46 4.52 -15.64
C GLU A 66 3.29 4.36 -14.36
N ASN A 67 3.33 5.36 -13.47
CA ASN A 67 4.01 5.28 -12.17
C ASN A 67 3.06 4.98 -11.01
N MET A 68 1.77 4.85 -11.27
CA MET A 68 0.78 4.63 -10.21
C MET A 68 1.08 3.36 -9.41
N MET A 69 1.45 2.27 -10.09
CA MET A 69 1.74 1.00 -9.44
C MET A 69 2.97 1.12 -8.53
N SER A 70 4.09 1.63 -9.05
CA SER A 70 5.32 1.77 -8.26
C SER A 70 5.12 2.65 -7.04
N ARG A 71 4.35 3.74 -7.16
CA ARG A 71 3.99 4.59 -6.00
C ARG A 71 3.19 3.84 -4.94
N VAL A 72 2.14 3.13 -5.35
CA VAL A 72 1.30 2.34 -4.43
C VAL A 72 2.15 1.30 -3.72
N TRP A 73 3.01 0.60 -4.45
CA TRP A 73 3.92 -0.40 -3.91
C TRP A 73 4.86 0.19 -2.86
N ILE A 74 5.56 1.28 -3.21
CA ILE A 74 6.54 1.94 -2.32
C ILE A 74 5.87 2.41 -1.03
N ILE A 75 4.70 3.06 -1.13
CA ILE A 75 3.98 3.56 0.05
C ILE A 75 3.53 2.40 0.94
N CYS A 76 2.94 1.34 0.36
CA CYS A 76 2.50 0.19 1.15
C CYS A 76 3.69 -0.52 1.81
N MET A 77 4.79 -0.73 1.07
CA MET A 77 6.00 -1.37 1.62
C MET A 77 6.63 -0.55 2.73
N LEU A 78 6.67 0.78 2.61
CA LEU A 78 7.16 1.65 3.67
C LEU A 78 6.32 1.52 4.95
N VAL A 79 4.99 1.54 4.82
CA VAL A 79 4.09 1.37 5.98
C VAL A 79 4.29 -0.01 6.61
N ILE A 80 4.37 -1.08 5.80
CA ILE A 80 4.63 -2.44 6.29
C ILE A 80 5.98 -2.50 7.03
N GLN A 81 7.04 -1.93 6.47
CA GLN A 81 8.37 -1.90 7.09
C GLN A 81 8.38 -1.13 8.41
N VAL A 82 7.66 -0.01 8.50
CA VAL A 82 7.50 0.74 9.74
C VAL A 82 6.75 -0.10 10.78
N ILE A 83 5.64 -0.75 10.41
CA ILE A 83 4.88 -1.61 11.32
C ILE A 83 5.74 -2.78 11.81
N LEU A 84 6.48 -3.45 10.92
CA LEU A 84 7.38 -4.53 11.30
C LEU A 84 8.48 -4.03 12.23
N PHE A 85 9.10 -2.89 11.93
CA PHE A 85 10.11 -2.28 12.80
C PHE A 85 9.55 -1.96 14.19
N LEU A 86 8.32 -1.43 14.26
CA LEU A 86 7.63 -1.16 15.52
C LEU A 86 7.28 -2.44 16.27
N LEU A 87 6.88 -3.51 15.57
CA LEU A 87 6.67 -4.84 16.17
C LEU A 87 7.98 -5.35 16.78
N PHE A 88 9.09 -5.31 16.04
CA PHE A 88 10.41 -5.74 16.52
C PHE A 88 10.91 -4.93 17.73
N ARG A 89 10.66 -3.61 17.77
CA ARG A 89 11.04 -2.77 18.93
C ARG A 89 10.08 -2.86 20.10
N GLY A 90 8.81 -3.15 19.84
CA GLY A 90 7.70 -3.06 20.79
C GLY A 90 7.36 -4.37 21.51
N GLN A 91 8.10 -5.47 21.30
CA GLN A 91 7.86 -6.73 22.00
C GLN A 91 8.12 -6.56 23.51
N LYS A 92 7.06 -6.25 24.26
CA LYS A 92 7.04 -6.26 25.74
C LYS A 92 6.20 -7.40 26.31
N THR A 93 5.55 -8.20 25.46
CA THR A 93 4.58 -9.22 25.89
C THR A 93 5.04 -10.60 25.43
N ASP A 94 5.07 -11.55 26.36
CA ASP A 94 5.59 -12.92 26.15
C ASP A 94 4.66 -13.81 25.31
N ALA A 95 3.46 -13.32 24.96
CA ALA A 95 2.48 -14.04 24.13
C ALA A 95 1.73 -13.11 23.16
N TRP A 96 1.54 -13.58 21.92
CA TRP A 96 0.76 -12.88 20.89
C TRP A 96 -0.75 -13.04 21.17
N ASN A 97 -1.49 -11.94 21.16
CA ASN A 97 -2.95 -11.98 21.22
C ASN A 97 -3.52 -11.99 19.79
N LEU A 98 -4.28 -13.04 19.48
CA LEU A 98 -4.93 -13.26 18.16
C LEU A 98 -6.46 -13.12 18.23
N ASP A 99 -7.01 -12.65 19.35
CA ASP A 99 -8.46 -12.51 19.53
C ASP A 99 -8.99 -11.26 18.83
N VAL A 100 -9.09 -11.34 17.51
CA VAL A 100 -9.56 -10.24 16.64
C VAL A 100 -10.98 -9.82 17.03
N ASN A 101 -11.87 -10.78 17.30
CA ASN A 101 -13.26 -10.48 17.66
C ASN A 101 -13.34 -9.70 18.97
N ALA A 102 -12.62 -10.14 20.01
CA ALA A 102 -12.59 -9.44 21.29
C ALA A 102 -12.01 -8.02 21.14
N PHE A 103 -10.99 -7.85 20.31
CA PHE A 103 -10.42 -6.54 20.01
C PHE A 103 -11.42 -5.61 19.29
N LEU A 104 -12.14 -6.12 18.30
CA LEU A 104 -13.15 -5.36 17.55
C LEU A 104 -14.39 -5.02 18.40
N GLU A 105 -14.79 -5.91 19.29
CA GLU A 105 -15.87 -5.66 20.26
C GLU A 105 -15.47 -4.60 21.28
N LYS A 106 -14.21 -4.63 21.75
CA LYS A 106 -13.64 -3.61 22.63
C LYS A 106 -13.60 -2.25 21.93
N HIS A 107 -13.30 -2.20 20.64
CA HIS A 107 -13.16 -0.97 19.85
C HIS A 107 -14.34 -0.74 18.89
N LYS A 108 -15.55 -0.57 19.44
CA LYS A 108 -16.79 -0.41 18.65
C LYS A 108 -16.72 0.67 17.56
N ILE A 109 -16.09 1.81 17.85
CA ILE A 109 -15.94 2.92 16.89
C ILE A 109 -15.12 2.48 15.66
N LEU A 110 -14.02 1.75 15.88
CA LEU A 110 -13.16 1.23 14.82
C LEU A 110 -13.94 0.23 13.95
N THR A 111 -14.71 -0.65 14.57
CA THR A 111 -15.52 -1.65 13.87
C THR A 111 -16.60 -1.00 12.99
N ILE A 112 -17.31 0.01 13.50
CA ILE A 112 -18.30 0.77 12.71
C ILE A 112 -17.60 1.49 11.55
N TYR A 113 -16.47 2.16 11.81
CA TYR A 113 -15.69 2.82 10.77
C TYR A 113 -15.27 1.84 9.66
N LEU A 114 -14.69 0.70 10.02
CA LEU A 114 -14.27 -0.34 9.07
C LEU A 114 -15.45 -0.92 8.29
N GLY A 115 -16.61 -1.11 8.92
CA GLY A 115 -17.83 -1.53 8.23
C GLY A 115 -18.28 -0.52 7.19
N VAL A 116 -18.41 0.75 7.59
CA VAL A 116 -18.88 1.84 6.72
C VAL A 116 -17.92 2.08 5.56
N ILE A 117 -16.60 2.18 5.81
CA ILE A 117 -15.62 2.47 4.76
C ILE A 117 -15.57 1.36 3.70
N ASN A 118 -15.75 0.09 4.09
CA ASN A 118 -15.79 -1.03 3.16
C ASN A 118 -17.05 -1.02 2.29
N ILE A 119 -18.23 -0.76 2.87
CA ILE A 119 -19.49 -0.62 2.13
C ILE A 119 -19.39 0.54 1.14
N VAL A 120 -18.95 1.71 1.61
CA VAL A 120 -18.76 2.90 0.76
C VAL A 120 -17.78 2.59 -0.37
N THR A 121 -16.64 1.97 -0.08
CA THR A 121 -15.64 1.64 -1.10
C THR A 121 -16.22 0.71 -2.15
N PHE A 122 -16.95 -0.33 -1.76
CA PHE A 122 -17.64 -1.23 -2.70
C PHE A 122 -18.61 -0.46 -3.61
N LEU A 123 -19.43 0.43 -3.04
CA LEU A 123 -20.36 1.27 -3.80
C LEU A 123 -19.64 2.17 -4.80
N PHE A 124 -18.50 2.75 -4.44
CA PHE A 124 -17.72 3.56 -5.38
C PHE A 124 -17.18 2.73 -6.56
N PHE A 125 -16.75 1.49 -6.34
CA PHE A 125 -16.37 0.57 -7.42
C PHE A 125 -17.58 0.20 -8.31
N ALA A 126 -18.74 -0.03 -7.70
CA ALA A 126 -19.99 -0.28 -8.41
C ALA A 126 -20.41 0.92 -9.27
N ILE A 127 -20.36 2.13 -8.72
CA ILE A 127 -20.69 3.38 -9.42
C ILE A 127 -19.71 3.64 -10.56
N ASP A 128 -18.39 3.40 -10.39
CA ASP A 128 -17.42 3.56 -11.48
C ASP A 128 -17.76 2.62 -12.66
N LYS A 129 -18.14 1.37 -12.37
CA LYS A 129 -18.58 0.44 -13.42
C LYS A 129 -19.88 0.90 -14.08
N TYR A 130 -20.88 1.31 -13.31
CA TYR A 130 -22.14 1.78 -13.85
C TYR A 130 -21.98 3.01 -14.75
N ARG A 131 -21.16 3.98 -14.33
CA ARG A 131 -20.82 5.16 -15.14
C ARG A 131 -20.08 4.77 -16.42
N ALA A 132 -19.21 3.76 -16.37
CA ALA A 132 -18.52 3.24 -17.54
C ALA A 132 -19.48 2.60 -18.56
N VAL A 133 -20.53 1.91 -18.11
CA VAL A 133 -21.56 1.33 -19.00
C VAL A 133 -22.42 2.44 -19.62
N ARG A 134 -22.74 3.48 -18.86
CA ARG A 134 -23.56 4.62 -19.33
C ARG A 134 -22.77 5.73 -20.05
N ASN A 135 -21.52 5.48 -20.44
CA ASN A 135 -20.62 6.46 -21.06
C ASN A 135 -20.53 7.81 -20.30
N LYS A 136 -20.69 7.78 -18.98
CA LYS A 136 -20.53 8.96 -18.11
C LYS A 136 -19.09 9.10 -17.64
N SER A 137 -18.75 10.29 -17.13
CA SER A 137 -17.43 10.59 -16.57
C SER A 137 -17.06 9.59 -15.47
N ARG A 138 -15.88 8.98 -15.62
CA ARG A 138 -15.35 7.95 -14.70
C ARG A 138 -14.75 8.58 -13.46
N ILE A 139 -14.73 7.83 -12.36
CA ILE A 139 -14.12 8.26 -11.11
C ILE A 139 -12.59 8.17 -11.27
N ARG A 140 -11.87 9.12 -10.65
CA ARG A 140 -10.40 9.15 -10.70
C ARG A 140 -9.83 7.90 -9.99
N ILE A 141 -8.82 7.29 -10.62
CA ILE A 141 -8.13 6.09 -10.09
C ILE A 141 -7.58 6.33 -8.68
N ILE A 142 -7.02 7.53 -8.44
CA ILE A 142 -6.47 7.94 -7.15
C ILE A 142 -7.53 7.91 -6.05
N THR A 143 -8.79 8.27 -6.36
CA THR A 143 -9.89 8.22 -5.40
C THR A 143 -10.21 6.78 -5.01
N LEU A 144 -10.31 5.86 -5.99
CA LEU A 144 -10.58 4.44 -5.72
C LEU A 144 -9.47 3.79 -4.88
N LEU A 145 -8.21 4.01 -5.27
CA LEU A 145 -7.05 3.52 -4.51
C LEU A 145 -6.94 4.17 -3.13
N GLY A 146 -7.28 5.46 -3.00
CA GLY A 146 -7.27 6.17 -1.73
C GLY A 146 -8.29 5.62 -0.75
N MET A 147 -9.51 5.31 -1.20
CA MET A 147 -10.53 4.66 -0.35
C MET A 147 -10.12 3.25 0.07
N ALA A 148 -9.52 2.47 -0.85
CA ALA A 148 -8.97 1.16 -0.52
C ALA A 148 -7.85 1.27 0.54
N PHE A 149 -6.98 2.28 0.41
CA PHE A 149 -5.88 2.55 1.34
C PHE A 149 -6.38 2.98 2.73
N ALA A 150 -7.45 3.78 2.80
CA ALA A 150 -8.02 4.32 4.04
C ALA A 150 -8.74 3.30 4.95
N GLY A 151 -8.81 2.03 4.55
CA GLY A 151 -9.51 0.95 5.29
C GLY A 151 -10.55 0.19 4.45
N GLY A 152 -10.76 0.61 3.20
CA GLY A 152 -11.75 0.04 2.29
C GLY A 152 -11.29 -1.14 1.45
N SER A 153 -10.10 -1.73 1.70
CA SER A 153 -9.52 -2.74 0.81
C SER A 153 -10.38 -4.01 0.75
N VAL A 154 -11.03 -4.38 1.86
CA VAL A 154 -11.93 -5.54 1.95
C VAL A 154 -13.17 -5.35 1.07
N GLY A 155 -13.70 -4.13 0.98
CA GLY A 155 -14.80 -3.78 0.06
C GLY A 155 -14.34 -3.58 -1.40
N ALA A 156 -13.09 -3.16 -1.60
CA ALA A 156 -12.51 -2.98 -2.93
C ALA A 156 -12.28 -4.31 -3.67
N LEU A 157 -11.82 -5.37 -2.97
CA LEU A 157 -11.59 -6.70 -3.56
C LEU A 157 -12.84 -7.30 -4.25
N PRO A 158 -14.00 -7.47 -3.58
CA PRO A 158 -15.21 -7.95 -4.23
C PRO A 158 -15.67 -6.97 -5.32
N GLY A 159 -15.45 -5.66 -5.14
CA GLY A 159 -15.68 -4.67 -6.19
C GLY A 159 -14.85 -4.91 -7.45
N ILE A 160 -13.63 -5.43 -7.34
CA ILE A 160 -12.78 -5.79 -8.50
C ILE A 160 -13.25 -7.11 -9.12
N TYR A 161 -13.45 -8.14 -8.31
CA TYR A 161 -13.71 -9.50 -8.81
C TYR A 161 -15.17 -9.71 -9.26
N LEU A 162 -16.16 -9.34 -8.45
CA LEU A 162 -17.58 -9.53 -8.77
C LEU A 162 -18.00 -8.64 -9.95
N LEU A 163 -17.52 -7.39 -9.96
CA LEU A 163 -17.82 -6.46 -11.03
C LEU A 163 -16.86 -6.61 -12.22
N ARG A 164 -15.90 -7.54 -12.19
CA ARG A 164 -14.86 -7.69 -13.23
C ARG A 164 -14.24 -6.32 -13.61
N HIS A 165 -14.07 -5.45 -12.62
CA HIS A 165 -13.68 -4.07 -12.81
C HIS A 165 -12.17 -3.97 -12.97
N LYS A 166 -11.69 -3.68 -14.19
CA LYS A 166 -10.26 -3.43 -14.50
C LYS A 166 -9.30 -4.51 -13.95
N THR A 167 -9.67 -5.78 -14.07
CA THR A 167 -8.88 -6.94 -13.62
C THR A 167 -7.51 -7.10 -14.29
N LYS A 168 -7.30 -6.46 -15.45
CA LYS A 168 -6.02 -6.45 -16.18
C LYS A 168 -5.04 -5.36 -15.74
N LYS A 169 -5.36 -4.56 -14.72
CA LYS A 169 -4.51 -3.43 -14.28
C LYS A 169 -3.82 -3.78 -12.96
N ASN A 170 -2.50 -3.92 -13.00
CA ASN A 170 -1.68 -4.39 -11.87
C ASN A 170 -1.85 -3.56 -10.59
N TYR A 171 -2.07 -2.24 -10.70
CA TYR A 171 -2.30 -1.40 -9.52
C TYR A 171 -3.62 -1.70 -8.80
N PHE A 172 -4.61 -2.32 -9.45
CA PHE A 172 -5.80 -2.84 -8.78
C PHE A 172 -5.60 -4.29 -8.33
N THR A 173 -5.12 -5.16 -9.23
CA THR A 173 -5.00 -6.60 -8.95
C THR A 173 -3.92 -6.94 -7.92
N VAL A 174 -2.83 -6.18 -7.85
CA VAL A 174 -1.74 -6.38 -6.87
C VAL A 174 -1.79 -5.31 -5.78
N GLY A 175 -2.10 -4.06 -6.15
CA GLY A 175 -2.12 -2.95 -5.20
C GLY A 175 -3.18 -3.09 -4.11
N VAL A 176 -4.41 -3.52 -4.44
CA VAL A 176 -5.47 -3.68 -3.42
C VAL A 176 -5.19 -4.84 -2.46
N PRO A 177 -4.77 -6.04 -2.90
CA PRO A 177 -4.31 -7.07 -1.97
C PRO A 177 -3.14 -6.63 -1.09
N LEU A 178 -2.17 -5.88 -1.64
CA LEU A 178 -1.05 -5.36 -0.85
C LEU A 178 -1.52 -4.38 0.24
N MET A 179 -2.49 -3.51 -0.06
CA MET A 179 -3.12 -2.63 0.94
C MET A 179 -3.85 -3.42 2.02
N MET A 180 -4.51 -4.53 1.67
CA MET A 180 -5.16 -5.40 2.64
C MET A 180 -4.13 -6.05 3.58
N VAL A 181 -3.02 -6.57 3.06
CA VAL A 181 -1.94 -7.13 3.89
C VAL A 181 -1.39 -6.07 4.84
N MET A 182 -1.16 -4.86 4.35
CA MET A 182 -0.73 -3.72 5.18
C MET A 182 -1.72 -3.42 6.31
N GLN A 183 -3.03 -3.41 6.02
CA GLN A 183 -4.07 -3.17 7.03
C GLN A 183 -4.16 -4.29 8.07
N VAL A 184 -4.03 -5.56 7.65
CA VAL A 184 -3.99 -6.70 8.57
C VAL A 184 -2.79 -6.60 9.52
N LEU A 185 -1.60 -6.26 9.00
CA LEU A 185 -0.42 -6.05 9.84
C LEU A 185 -0.60 -4.87 10.81
N ALA A 186 -1.25 -3.80 10.36
CA ALA A 186 -1.55 -2.65 11.22
C ALA A 186 -2.50 -3.02 12.37
N LEU A 187 -3.57 -3.79 12.08
CA LEU A 187 -4.48 -4.30 13.10
C LEU A 187 -3.77 -5.24 14.06
N PHE A 188 -2.95 -6.15 13.54
CA PHE A 188 -2.16 -7.06 14.36
C PHE A 188 -1.22 -6.31 15.32
N TYR A 189 -0.55 -5.27 14.82
CA TYR A 189 0.27 -4.39 15.67
C TYR A 189 -0.57 -3.66 16.73
N ALA A 190 -1.74 -3.11 16.36
CA ALA A 190 -2.63 -2.43 17.29
C ALA A 190 -3.19 -3.36 18.37
N MET A 191 -3.42 -4.65 18.06
CA MET A 191 -3.86 -5.65 19.02
C MET A 191 -2.78 -6.03 20.04
N ASN A 192 -1.52 -6.04 19.61
CA ASN A 192 -0.40 -6.52 20.41
C ASN A 192 0.39 -5.40 21.10
N THR A 193 0.13 -4.15 20.73
CA THR A 193 0.60 -3.00 21.49
C THR A 193 -0.45 -2.65 22.54
N GLY A 194 -0.09 -2.81 23.80
CA GLY A 194 -0.94 -2.38 24.92
C GLY A 194 -1.05 -0.85 24.92
N TRP A 195 -2.07 -0.33 24.25
CA TRP A 195 -2.59 1.02 24.43
C TRP A 195 -3.77 0.98 25.41
#